data_AF-A0A392PTV7-F1
#
_entry.id   AF-A0A392PTV7-F1
#
_cell.length_a   1.000
_cell.length_b   1.000
_cell.length_c   1.000
_cell.angle_alpha   90.00
_cell.angle_beta   90.00
_cell.angle_gamma   90.00
#
_symmetry.space_group_name_H-M   'P 1'
#
loop_
_entity.id
_entity.type
_entity.pdbx_description
1 polymer ?
#
loop_
_entity_poly.entity_id
_entity_poly.type
_entity_poly.pdbx_seq_one_letter_code
_entity_poly.pdbx_strand_id
1 'polypeptide(L)'
;MNINANARNVLINADGIIERAYLLESNTMQLSADVYKNWVFTEQGLPNDLIKRGVAVEDPASPHGIRLLIEDYPYASDGLEIWAAIKSWVEEYVIFYYKSDADIVQDSELQAFWKELVEVGHGDLKNAT
;
A
#
# COMPACT_ATOMS: atom_id res chain seq x y z
N MET A 1 4.54 15.20 6.21
CA MET A 1 5.93 14.69 6.43
C MET A 1 6.48 14.88 7.86
N ASN A 2 5.81 15.62 8.76
CA ASN A 2 6.35 15.96 10.11
C ASN A 2 6.67 14.72 10.97
N ILE A 3 5.72 13.78 11.10
CA ILE A 3 5.92 12.59 11.93
C ILE A 3 7.08 11.71 11.40
N ASN A 4 7.23 11.57 10.08
CA ASN A 4 8.36 10.82 9.49
C ASN A 4 9.70 11.52 9.70
N ALA A 5 9.74 12.86 9.64
CA ALA A 5 10.96 13.61 9.94
C ALA A 5 11.37 13.44 11.41
N ASN A 6 10.41 13.53 12.32
CA ASN A 6 10.66 13.28 13.74
C ASN A 6 11.08 11.84 13.98
N ALA A 7 10.44 10.86 13.33
CA ALA A 7 10.84 9.46 13.42
C ALA A 7 12.31 9.25 13.02
N ARG A 8 12.78 9.86 11.93
CA ARG A 8 14.20 9.81 11.54
C ARG A 8 15.14 10.45 12.55
N ASN A 9 14.67 11.38 13.37
CA ASN A 9 15.50 12.09 14.34
C ASN A 9 15.54 11.43 15.73
N VAL A 10 14.47 10.74 16.14
CA VAL A 10 14.35 10.19 17.52
C VAL A 10 13.96 8.73 17.60
N LEU A 11 13.32 8.17 16.58
CA LEU A 11 12.72 6.83 16.62
C LEU A 11 13.64 5.80 15.97
N ILE A 12 13.99 6.01 14.70
CA ILE A 12 14.70 5.03 13.85
C ILE A 12 16.14 5.42 13.52
N ASN A 13 16.70 6.44 14.18
CA ASN A 13 18.12 6.78 14.09
C ASN A 13 18.99 5.76 14.88
N ALA A 14 20.29 5.82 14.64
CA ALA A 14 21.28 5.10 15.44
C ALA A 14 21.13 5.45 16.93
N ASP A 15 21.15 4.45 17.80
CA ASP A 15 20.82 4.58 19.23
C ASP A 15 19.43 5.23 19.45
N GLY A 16 18.50 5.08 18.51
CA GLY A 16 17.13 5.57 18.61
C GLY A 16 16.27 4.73 19.56
N ILE A 17 15.00 5.09 19.68
CA ILE A 17 14.04 4.31 20.49
C ILE A 17 13.94 2.87 19.96
N ILE A 18 13.87 2.67 18.64
CA ILE A 18 13.71 1.34 18.06
C ILE A 18 14.95 0.47 18.29
N GLU A 19 16.16 0.97 17.99
CA GLU A 19 17.37 0.17 18.17
C GLU A 19 17.61 -0.24 19.63
N ARG A 20 17.26 0.60 20.60
CA ARG A 20 17.44 0.26 22.03
C ARG A 20 16.37 -0.68 22.61
N ALA A 21 15.20 -0.76 21.99
CA ALA A 21 14.05 -1.47 22.54
C ALA A 21 13.71 -2.77 21.81
N TYR A 22 14.24 -2.97 20.59
CA TYR A 22 13.91 -4.12 19.74
C TYR A 22 15.13 -5.03 19.55
N LEU A 23 14.84 -6.30 19.29
CA LEU A 23 15.82 -7.41 19.23
C LEU A 23 17.01 -7.16 18.29
N LEU A 24 16.79 -6.46 17.17
CA LEU A 24 17.76 -6.39 16.07
C LEU A 24 18.75 -5.24 16.23
N GLU A 25 18.56 -4.38 17.23
CA GLU A 25 19.43 -3.25 17.51
C GLU A 25 19.72 -2.44 16.23
N SER A 26 21.00 -2.20 15.93
CA SER A 26 21.48 -1.47 14.75
C SER A 26 21.14 -2.11 13.40
N ASN A 27 20.71 -3.37 13.37
CA ASN A 27 20.30 -4.05 12.14
C ASN A 27 18.83 -3.81 11.78
N THR A 28 18.06 -3.09 12.61
CA THR A 28 16.61 -2.93 12.42
C THR A 28 16.24 -2.24 11.11
N MET A 29 16.96 -1.17 10.75
CA MET A 29 16.71 -0.45 9.49
C MET A 29 17.15 -1.25 8.25
N GLN A 30 18.19 -2.07 8.39
CA GLN A 30 18.64 -2.95 7.31
C GLN A 30 17.59 -4.03 7.01
N LEU A 31 16.97 -4.61 8.05
CA LEU A 31 15.90 -5.59 7.86
C LEU A 31 14.75 -5.03 7.04
N SER A 32 14.28 -3.82 7.33
CA SER A 32 13.16 -3.23 6.57
C SER A 32 13.54 -2.92 5.11
N ALA A 33 14.79 -2.50 4.86
CA ALA A 33 15.31 -2.32 3.50
C ALA A 33 15.40 -3.66 2.74
N ASP A 34 15.77 -4.75 3.40
CA ASP A 34 15.80 -6.09 2.77
C ASP A 34 14.39 -6.62 2.47
N VAL A 35 13.42 -6.38 3.35
CA VAL A 35 12.01 -6.71 3.10
C VAL A 35 11.45 -5.89 1.93
N TYR A 36 11.83 -4.62 1.82
CA TYR A 36 11.37 -3.72 0.74
C TYR A 36 11.71 -4.25 -0.66
N LYS A 37 12.77 -5.04 -0.82
CA LYS A 37 13.13 -5.67 -2.11
C LYS A 37 12.03 -6.59 -2.68
N ASN A 38 11.14 -7.11 -1.82
CA ASN A 38 10.01 -7.95 -2.20
C ASN A 38 8.66 -7.22 -2.11
N TRP A 39 8.67 -5.91 -1.87
CA TRP A 39 7.45 -5.11 -1.81
C TRP A 39 6.87 -4.90 -3.21
N VAL A 40 5.56 -5.11 -3.34
CA VAL A 40 4.81 -4.91 -4.59
C VAL A 40 3.62 -4.00 -4.31
N PHE A 41 3.52 -2.89 -5.04
CA PHE A 41 2.52 -1.84 -4.80
C PHE A 41 1.08 -2.36 -4.94
N THR A 42 0.79 -3.12 -5.99
CA THR A 42 -0.56 -3.61 -6.30
C THR A 42 -1.06 -4.65 -5.30
N GLU A 43 -0.16 -5.32 -4.58
CA GLU A 43 -0.50 -6.26 -3.52
C GLU A 43 -0.86 -5.58 -2.19
N GLN A 44 -0.63 -4.27 -2.07
CA GLN A 44 -1.01 -3.53 -0.86
C GLN A 44 -2.53 -3.26 -0.78
N GLY A 45 -3.26 -3.47 -1.88
CA GLY A 45 -4.72 -3.45 -1.86
C GLY A 45 -5.25 -4.59 -1.01
N LEU A 46 -6.14 -4.30 -0.06
CA LEU A 46 -6.55 -5.27 0.96
C LEU A 46 -7.05 -6.61 0.39
N PRO A 47 -7.88 -6.66 -0.66
CA PRO A 47 -8.27 -7.95 -1.26
C PRO A 47 -7.09 -8.76 -1.81
N ASN A 48 -6.13 -8.10 -2.47
CA ASN A 48 -4.97 -8.75 -3.05
C ASN A 48 -4.03 -9.29 -1.97
N ASP A 49 -3.80 -8.53 -0.89
CA ASP A 49 -3.03 -8.99 0.27
C ASP A 49 -3.66 -10.25 0.91
N LEU A 50 -4.98 -10.24 1.12
CA LEU A 50 -5.69 -11.37 1.73
C LEU A 50 -5.62 -12.64 0.87
N ILE A 51 -5.77 -12.51 -0.45
CA ILE A 51 -5.59 -13.62 -1.39
C ILE A 51 -4.14 -14.10 -1.37
N LYS A 52 -3.16 -13.18 -1.46
CA LYS A 52 -1.73 -13.53 -1.48
C LYS A 52 -1.31 -14.30 -0.24
N ARG A 53 -1.81 -13.91 0.94
CA ARG A 53 -1.52 -14.61 2.20
C ARG A 53 -2.27 -15.93 2.37
N GLY A 54 -3.15 -16.29 1.44
CA GLY A 54 -3.93 -17.51 1.48
C GLY A 54 -5.00 -17.52 2.57
N VAL A 55 -5.51 -16.34 2.96
CA VAL A 55 -6.58 -16.19 3.95
C VAL A 55 -7.92 -15.80 3.33
N ALA A 56 -7.94 -15.59 2.01
CA ALA A 56 -9.15 -15.40 1.22
C ALA A 56 -8.98 -16.03 -0.17
N VAL A 57 -10.10 -16.23 -0.86
CA VAL A 57 -10.14 -16.67 -2.26
C VAL A 57 -11.05 -15.75 -3.06
N GLU A 58 -10.81 -15.63 -4.36
CA GLU A 58 -11.73 -14.92 -5.26
C GLU A 58 -13.12 -15.56 -5.22
N ASP A 59 -14.13 -14.72 -5.07
CA ASP A 59 -15.53 -15.12 -5.10
C ASP A 59 -16.37 -13.94 -5.62
N PRO A 60 -16.66 -13.91 -6.93
CA PRO A 60 -17.47 -12.85 -7.52
C PRO A 60 -18.89 -12.74 -6.96
N ALA A 61 -19.39 -13.79 -6.27
CA ALA A 61 -20.69 -13.76 -5.63
C ALA A 61 -20.66 -13.10 -4.24
N SER A 62 -19.46 -12.96 -3.65
CA SER A 62 -19.29 -12.27 -2.37
C SER A 62 -19.31 -10.74 -2.54
N PRO A 63 -19.81 -9.96 -1.57
CA PRO A 63 -19.97 -8.50 -1.69
C PRO A 63 -18.68 -7.75 -2.06
N HIS A 64 -17.54 -8.26 -1.59
CA HIS A 64 -16.22 -7.65 -1.79
C HIS A 64 -15.41 -8.34 -2.91
N GLY A 65 -16.03 -9.23 -3.69
CA GLY A 65 -15.37 -10.01 -4.75
C GLY A 65 -14.42 -11.11 -4.24
N ILE A 66 -14.32 -11.27 -2.92
CA ILE A 66 -13.52 -12.30 -2.26
C ILE A 66 -14.29 -12.91 -1.09
N ARG A 67 -13.99 -14.16 -0.77
CA ARG A 67 -14.50 -14.87 0.41
C ARG A 67 -13.35 -15.18 1.36
N LEU A 68 -13.50 -14.76 2.62
CA LEU A 68 -12.54 -15.08 3.66
C LEU A 68 -12.56 -16.59 3.98
N LEU A 69 -11.39 -17.16 4.25
CA LEU A 69 -11.25 -18.55 4.72
C LEU A 69 -11.37 -18.64 6.25
N ILE A 70 -11.17 -17.52 6.94
CA ILE A 70 -11.46 -17.33 8.36
C ILE A 70 -12.56 -16.28 8.41
N GLU A 71 -13.81 -16.72 8.62
CA GLU A 71 -14.98 -15.83 8.54
C GLU A 71 -14.90 -14.71 9.58
N ASP A 72 -14.56 -15.05 10.82
CA ASP A 72 -14.36 -14.09 11.92
C ASP A 72 -12.89 -13.70 12.04
N TYR A 73 -12.37 -13.06 10.99
CA TYR A 73 -11.06 -12.40 11.03
C TYR A 73 -11.25 -10.88 11.12
N PRO A 74 -11.26 -10.28 12.32
CA PRO A 74 -11.72 -8.91 12.54
C PRO A 74 -11.02 -7.85 11.68
N TYR A 75 -9.69 -7.95 11.54
CA TYR A 75 -8.94 -7.03 10.67
C TYR A 75 -9.39 -7.10 9.22
N ALA A 76 -9.63 -8.31 8.70
CA ALA A 76 -10.01 -8.51 7.31
C ALA A 76 -11.47 -8.16 7.07
N SER A 77 -12.38 -8.62 7.93
CA SER A 77 -13.81 -8.32 7.82
C SER A 77 -14.07 -6.81 7.88
N ASP A 78 -13.53 -6.14 8.90
CA ASP A 78 -13.76 -4.71 9.12
C ASP A 78 -13.01 -3.89 8.07
N GLY A 79 -11.79 -4.33 7.72
CA GLY A 79 -10.98 -3.70 6.70
C GLY A 79 -11.64 -3.70 5.33
N LEU A 80 -12.35 -4.77 4.96
CA LEU A 80 -13.04 -4.86 3.66
C LEU A 80 -14.19 -3.87 3.54
N GLU A 81 -14.93 -3.60 4.63
CA GLU A 81 -15.96 -2.57 4.64
C GLU A 81 -15.37 -1.16 4.42
N ILE A 82 -14.26 -0.86 5.10
CA ILE A 82 -13.56 0.43 4.92
C ILE A 82 -12.98 0.53 3.51
N TRP A 83 -12.37 -0.54 3.00
CA TRP A 83 -11.83 -0.60 1.65
C TRP A 83 -12.92 -0.34 0.60
N ALA A 84 -14.08 -0.99 0.73
CA ALA A 84 -15.21 -0.81 -0.18
C ALA A 84 -15.72 0.63 -0.16
N ALA A 85 -15.83 1.24 1.03
CA ALA A 85 -16.24 2.64 1.16
C ALA A 85 -15.27 3.61 0.48
N ILE A 86 -13.95 3.43 0.68
CA ILE A 86 -12.92 4.26 0.02
C ILE A 86 -12.98 4.06 -1.49
N LYS A 87 -13.06 2.80 -1.96
CA LYS A 87 -13.12 2.48 -3.39
C LYS A 87 -14.32 3.17 -4.05
N SER A 88 -15.52 3.04 -3.47
CA SER A 88 -16.75 3.67 -3.99
C SER A 88 -16.61 5.19 -4.07
N TRP A 89 -16.09 5.83 -3.01
CA TRP A 89 -15.82 7.27 -3.04
C TRP A 89 -14.88 7.63 -4.20
N VAL A 90 -13.78 6.89 -4.38
CA VAL A 90 -12.74 7.22 -5.36
C VAL A 90 -13.28 7.05 -6.77
N GLU A 91 -14.02 5.98 -7.02
CA GLU A 91 -14.68 5.74 -8.31
C GLU A 91 -15.65 6.88 -8.66
N GLU A 92 -16.51 7.29 -7.72
CA GLU A 92 -17.44 8.41 -7.94
C GLU A 92 -16.73 9.74 -8.22
N TYR A 93 -15.68 10.03 -7.45
CA TYR A 93 -14.92 11.27 -7.62
C TYR A 93 -14.14 11.29 -8.93
N VAL A 94 -13.43 10.21 -9.28
CA VAL A 94 -12.62 10.13 -10.50
C VAL A 94 -13.51 10.27 -11.73
N ILE A 95 -14.66 9.58 -11.76
CA ILE A 95 -15.62 9.67 -12.88
C ILE A 95 -16.16 11.10 -13.04
N PHE A 96 -16.18 11.92 -11.99
CA PHE A 96 -16.58 13.32 -12.11
C PHE A 96 -15.62 14.12 -13.02
N TYR A 97 -14.32 13.90 -12.92
CA TYR A 97 -13.28 14.66 -13.64
C TYR A 97 -12.79 13.97 -14.93
N TYR A 98 -12.73 12.65 -14.94
CA TYR A 98 -12.25 11.87 -16.09
C TYR A 98 -13.40 11.02 -16.64
N LYS A 99 -13.87 11.33 -17.84
CA LYS A 99 -15.01 10.67 -18.48
C LYS A 99 -14.60 9.50 -19.37
N SER A 100 -13.33 9.44 -19.72
CA SER A 100 -12.75 8.38 -20.53
C SER A 100 -11.27 8.19 -20.19
N ASP A 101 -10.74 7.03 -20.56
CA ASP A 101 -9.30 6.75 -20.45
C ASP A 101 -8.45 7.77 -21.22
N ALA A 102 -8.99 8.35 -22.30
CA ALA A 102 -8.31 9.39 -23.06
C ALA A 102 -8.04 10.65 -22.22
N ASP A 103 -8.96 11.01 -21.32
CA ASP A 103 -8.80 12.16 -20.43
C ASP A 103 -7.63 11.93 -19.45
N ILE A 104 -7.49 10.70 -18.94
CA ILE A 104 -6.39 10.30 -18.04
C ILE A 104 -5.04 10.34 -18.77
N VAL A 105 -4.99 9.82 -20.00
CA VAL A 105 -3.77 9.80 -20.81
C VAL A 105 -3.31 11.21 -21.18
N GLN A 106 -4.25 12.13 -21.41
CA GLN A 106 -3.95 13.50 -21.83
C GLN A 106 -3.57 14.43 -20.67
N ASP A 107 -3.83 14.04 -19.41
CA ASP A 107 -3.47 14.82 -18.23
C ASP A 107 -1.97 14.79 -17.96
N SER A 108 -1.27 15.84 -18.40
CA SER A 108 0.19 15.92 -18.27
C SER A 108 0.67 15.96 -16.81
N GLU A 109 -0.12 16.53 -15.89
CA GLU A 109 0.25 16.61 -14.48
C GLU A 109 0.14 15.23 -13.82
N LEU A 110 -0.94 14.49 -14.10
CA LEU A 110 -1.12 13.12 -13.62
C LEU A 110 -0.04 12.18 -14.16
N GLN A 111 0.29 12.28 -15.45
CA GLN A 111 1.37 11.50 -16.05
C GLN A 111 2.74 11.83 -15.41
N ALA A 112 3.04 13.11 -15.19
CA ALA A 112 4.27 13.54 -14.54
C ALA A 112 4.36 13.07 -13.09
N PHE A 113 3.26 13.17 -12.34
CA PHE A 113 3.17 12.71 -10.96
C PHE A 113 3.44 11.20 -10.85
N TRP A 114 2.75 10.38 -11.63
CA TRP A 114 2.93 8.93 -11.58
C TRP A 114 4.35 8.53 -12.00
N LYS A 115 4.90 9.17 -13.03
CA LYS A 115 6.27 8.94 -13.48
C LYS A 115 7.29 9.27 -12.38
N GLU A 116 7.19 10.44 -11.74
CA GLU A 116 8.11 10.82 -10.66
C GLU A 116 7.98 9.89 -9.45
N LEU A 117 6.76 9.51 -9.08
CA LEU A 117 6.53 8.57 -7.98
C LEU A 117 7.25 7.23 -8.20
N VAL A 118 7.16 6.67 -9.40
CA VAL A 118 7.75 5.36 -9.74
C VAL A 118 9.25 5.48 -10.00
N GLU A 119 9.69 6.44 -10.82
CA GLU A 119 11.08 6.52 -11.27
C GLU A 119 12.02 7.19 -10.26
N VAL A 120 11.48 8.04 -9.37
CA VAL A 120 12.25 8.77 -8.35
C VAL A 120 11.84 8.34 -6.94
N GLY A 121 10.56 8.47 -6.58
CA GLY A 121 10.06 8.18 -5.23
C GLY A 121 10.31 6.74 -4.77
N HIS A 122 10.01 5.79 -5.66
CA HIS A 122 10.31 4.37 -5.52
C HIS A 122 11.34 3.91 -6.56
N GLY A 123 12.31 4.77 -6.88
CA GLY A 123 13.26 4.57 -7.98
C GLY A 123 14.09 3.27 -7.90
N ASP A 124 14.30 2.73 -6.70
CA ASP A 124 14.97 1.44 -6.50
C ASP A 124 14.16 0.25 -7.04
N LEU A 125 12.84 0.40 -7.15
CA LEU A 125 11.89 -0.60 -7.66
C LEU A 125 11.23 -0.18 -8.99
N LYS A 126 11.74 0.83 -9.69
CA LYS A 126 11.13 1.33 -10.94
C LYS A 126 10.97 0.31 -12.06
N ASN A 127 11.73 -0.79 -11.99
CA ASN A 127 11.68 -1.90 -12.96
C ASN A 127 10.98 -3.14 -12.39
N ALA A 128 10.43 -3.06 -11.17
CA ALA A 128 9.67 -4.15 -10.58
C ALA A 128 8.35 -4.31 -11.35
N THR A 129 8.06 -5.55 -11.74
CA THR A 129 6.83 -5.96 -12.43
C THR A 129 5.74 -6.33 -11.44
#